data_AF-A0A497LYQ3-F1
#
_entry.id   AF-A0A497LYQ3-F1
#
_cell.length_a   1.000
_cell.length_b   1.000
_cell.length_c   1.000
_cell.angle_alpha   90.00
_cell.angle_beta   90.00
_cell.angle_gamma   90.00
#
_symmetry.space_group_name_H-M   'P 1'
#
loop_
_entity.id
_entity.type
_entity.pdbx_description
1 polymer ?
#
loop_
_entity_poly.entity_id
_entity_poly.type
_entity_poly.pdbx_seq_one_letter_code
_entity_poly.pdbx_strand_id
1 'polypeptide(L)' 'MFPTHKDCINFRDGICMVLGVPVNPNGPACPRFTPKSPMPLAPQGSGEVSLEELKRRIDAAEAKLRMIKSMLEKLR' A
#
# COMPACT_ATOMS: atom_id res chain seq x y z
N MET A 1 12.85 13.03 26.36
CA MET A 1 12.58 11.63 25.97
C MET A 1 13.17 11.43 24.58
N PHE A 2 14.03 10.43 24.37
CA PHE A 2 14.62 10.19 23.04
C PHE A 2 13.67 9.35 22.18
N PRO A 3 13.55 9.62 20.87
CA PRO A 3 12.70 8.82 19.99
C PRO A 3 13.21 7.39 19.92
N THR A 4 12.29 6.44 19.77
CA THR A 4 12.62 5.02 19.64
C THR A 4 12.25 4.48 18.25
N HIS A 5 12.79 3.32 17.89
CA HIS A 5 12.53 2.75 16.56
C HIS A 5 11.04 2.51 16.30
N LYS A 6 10.23 2.16 17.31
CA LYS A 6 8.77 1.98 17.14
C LYS A 6 8.04 3.25 16.65
N ASP A 7 8.61 4.41 16.93
CA ASP A 7 8.07 5.73 16.58
C ASP A 7 8.45 6.15 15.14
N CYS A 8 9.29 5.36 14.45
CA CYS A 8 9.79 5.66 13.11
C CYS A 8 8.81 5.18 12.02
N ILE A 9 8.55 6.00 10.99
CA ILE A 9 7.68 5.66 9.85
C ILE A 9 8.11 4.39 9.12
N ASN A 10 9.40 4.06 9.18
CA ASN A 10 10.00 2.91 8.51
C ASN A 10 10.04 1.65 9.39
N PHE A 11 9.50 1.67 10.60
CA PHE A 11 9.45 0.50 11.47
C PHE A 11 8.21 -0.35 11.23
N ARG A 12 8.40 -1.65 11.02
CA ARG A 12 7.33 -2.66 10.90
C ARG A 12 7.75 -3.95 11.59
N ASP A 13 7.00 -4.37 12.61
CA ASP A 13 7.13 -5.68 13.29
C ASP A 13 8.57 -6.06 13.71
N GLY A 14 9.30 -5.09 14.27
CA GLY A 14 10.69 -5.33 14.71
C GLY A 14 11.74 -5.17 13.61
N ILE A 15 11.35 -4.78 12.39
CA ILE A 15 12.25 -4.62 11.25
C ILE A 15 12.29 -3.15 10.81
N CYS A 16 13.48 -2.66 10.49
CA CYS A 16 13.68 -1.39 9.80
C CYS A 16 13.54 -1.60 8.30
N MET A 17 12.46 -1.11 7.68
CA MET A 17 12.15 -1.30 6.26
C MET A 17 13.17 -0.68 5.31
N VAL A 18 13.95 0.31 5.76
CA VAL A 18 15.00 0.96 4.95
C VAL A 18 16.21 0.05 4.78
N LEU A 19 16.57 -0.69 5.82
CA LEU A 19 17.78 -1.52 5.85
C LEU A 19 17.48 -3.03 5.78
N GLY A 20 16.23 -3.44 5.98
CA GLY A 20 15.82 -4.84 6.04
C GLY A 20 16.34 -5.60 7.26
N VAL A 21 16.80 -4.89 8.30
CA VAL A 21 17.41 -5.51 9.50
C VAL A 21 16.47 -5.49 10.70
N PRO A 22 16.56 -6.49 11.59
CA PRO A 22 15.87 -6.44 12.87
C PRO A 22 16.41 -5.30 13.74
N VAL A 23 15.52 -4.58 14.40
CA VAL A 23 15.82 -3.45 15.30
C VAL A 23 15.02 -3.56 16.59
N ASN A 24 15.60 -3.13 17.71
CA ASN A 24 14.90 -3.09 18.99
C ASN A 24 13.82 -2.00 18.95
N PRO A 25 12.52 -2.33 19.10
CA PRO A 25 11.43 -1.35 19.03
C PRO A 25 11.54 -0.23 20.08
N ASN A 26 12.04 -0.57 21.27
CA ASN A 26 12.21 0.37 22.39
C ASN A 26 13.62 0.97 22.46
N GLY A 27 14.52 0.59 21.55
CA GLY A 27 15.87 1.14 21.46
C GLY A 27 15.87 2.55 20.83
N PRO A 28 16.94 3.33 21.06
CA PRO A 28 17.06 4.69 20.52
C PRO A 28 16.98 4.68 18.99
N ALA A 29 16.30 5.67 18.41
CA ALA A 29 16.21 5.80 16.97
C ALA A 29 17.56 6.17 16.33
N CYS A 30 17.76 5.74 15.08
CA CYS A 30 18.97 6.04 14.32
C CYS A 30 18.97 7.48 13.76
N PRO A 31 20.11 7.99 13.25
CA PRO A 31 20.19 9.33 12.65
C PRO A 31 19.25 9.57 11.46
N ARG A 32 18.75 8.49 10.81
CA ARG A 32 17.79 8.55 9.70
C ARG A 32 16.33 8.44 10.17
N PHE A 33 16.07 8.69 11.44
CA PHE A 33 14.73 8.66 12.02
C PHE A 33 13.80 9.62 11.28
N THR A 34 12.61 9.12 10.94
CA THR A 34 11.51 9.95 10.44
C THR A 34 10.29 9.61 11.29
N PRO A 35 9.73 10.56 12.05
CA PRO A 35 8.62 10.26 12.95
C PRO A 35 7.41 9.77 12.16
N LYS A 36 6.70 8.78 12.71
CA LYS A 36 5.31 8.52 12.31
C LYS A 36 4.53 9.80 12.62
N SER A 37 4.13 10.53 11.58
CA SER A 37 3.27 11.69 11.78
C SER A 37 1.96 11.19 12.40
N PRO A 38 1.52 11.70 13.56
CA PRO A 38 0.12 11.62 13.95
C PRO A 38 -0.65 12.62 13.09
N MET A 39 -0.57 12.49 11.77
CA MET A 39 -1.56 13.14 10.93
C MET A 39 -2.89 12.50 11.33
N PRO A 40 -3.91 13.30 11.72
CA PRO A 40 -5.24 12.75 11.87
C PRO A 40 -5.51 12.01 10.59
N LEU A 41 -5.94 10.76 10.71
CA LEU A 41 -6.38 9.90 9.62
C LEU A 41 -6.94 10.81 8.51
N ALA A 42 -6.13 11.16 7.51
CA ALA A 42 -6.68 11.73 6.28
C ALA A 42 -7.73 10.72 5.92
N PRO A 43 -9.03 11.09 5.86
CA PRO A 43 -10.14 10.16 5.97
C PRO A 43 -9.76 8.94 5.19
N GLN A 44 -9.40 7.87 5.93
CA GLN A 44 -9.18 6.57 5.34
C GLN A 44 -10.50 6.40 4.63
N GLY A 45 -10.48 6.49 3.30
CA GLY A 45 -11.71 6.46 2.56
C GLY A 45 -12.39 5.21 3.06
N SER A 46 -13.48 5.39 3.79
CA SER A 46 -14.53 4.41 3.94
C SER A 46 -15.15 4.25 2.56
N GLY A 47 -14.32 4.02 1.53
CA GLY A 47 -14.72 3.47 0.27
C GLY A 47 -14.93 2.03 0.59
N GLU A 48 -16.07 1.74 1.22
CA GLU A 48 -16.68 0.44 1.11
C GLU A 48 -16.64 0.09 -0.38
N VAL A 49 -15.70 -0.78 -0.75
CA VAL A 49 -15.58 -1.23 -2.13
C VAL A 49 -16.80 -2.09 -2.34
N SER A 50 -17.87 -1.52 -2.90
CA SER A 50 -19.06 -2.28 -3.23
C SER A 50 -18.64 -3.41 -4.17
N LEU A 51 -18.95 -4.64 -3.75
CA LEU A 51 -18.74 -5.85 -4.54
C LEU A 51 -19.40 -5.72 -5.92
N GLU A 52 -20.52 -5.01 -5.99
CA GLU A 52 -21.23 -4.75 -7.24
C GLU A 52 -20.42 -3.82 -8.16
N GLU A 53 -19.82 -2.75 -7.63
CA GLU A 53 -18.97 -1.86 -8.41
C GLU A 53 -17.70 -2.57 -8.90
N LEU A 54 -17.07 -3.39 -8.05
CA LEU A 54 -15.92 -4.18 -8.44
C LEU A 54 -16.29 -5.19 -9.54
N LYS A 55 -17.44 -5.85 -9.41
CA LYS A 55 -17.97 -6.76 -10.43
C LYS A 55 -18.18 -6.04 -11.75
N ARG A 56 -18.84 -4.87 -11.75
CA ARG A 56 -19.06 -4.05 -12.95
C ARG A 56 -17.75 -3.69 -13.66
N ARG A 57 -16.71 -3.37 -12.89
CA ARG A 57 -15.38 -3.07 -13.44
C ARG A 57 -14.74 -4.29 -14.12
N ILE A 58 -14.91 -5.48 -13.54
CA ILE A 58 -14.41 -6.74 -14.12
C ILE A 58 -15.16 -7.06 -15.42
N ASP A 59 -16.50 -7.03 -15.41
CA ASP A 59 -17.33 -7.30 -16.60
C ASP A 59 -16.95 -6.35 -17.77
N ALA A 60 -16.72 -5.07 -17.46
CA ALA A 60 -16.30 -4.07 -18.45
C ALA A 60 -14.90 -4.36 -19.00
N ALA A 61 -13.96 -4.82 -18.15
CA ALA A 61 -12.63 -5.21 -18.58
C ALA A 61 -12.67 -6.46 -19.49
N GLU A 62 -13.47 -7.47 -19.13
CA GLU A 62 -13.64 -8.68 -19.95
C GLU A 62 -14.24 -8.37 -21.33
N ALA A 63 -15.20 -7.45 -21.41
CA ALA A 63 -15.77 -7.00 -22.69
C ALA A 63 -14.70 -6.36 -23.59
N LYS A 64 -13.83 -5.51 -23.03
CA LYS A 64 -12.72 -4.89 -23.76
C LYS A 64 -11.72 -5.94 -24.25
N LEU A 65 -11.39 -6.92 -23.41
CA LEU A 65 -10.49 -8.01 -23.79
C LEU A 65 -11.07 -8.83 -24.96
N ARG A 66 -12.37 -9.10 -24.98
CA ARG A 66 -13.04 -9.76 -26.13
C ARG A 66 -12.91 -8.94 -27.42
N MET A 67 -13.11 -7.63 -27.35
CA MET A 67 -12.94 -6.75 -28.52
C MET A 67 -11.51 -6.79 -29.05
N ILE A 68 -10.52 -6.62 -28.15
CA ILE A 68 -9.10 -6.65 -28.52
C ILE A 68 -8.75 -7.98 -29.17
N LYS A 69 -9.19 -9.10 -28.59
CA LYS A 69 -8.95 -10.43 -29.16
C LYS A 69 -9.51 -10.57 -30.58
N SER A 70 -10.75 -10.10 -30.81
CA SER A 70 -11.35 -10.11 -32.14
C SER A 70 -10.60 -9.22 -33.14
N MET A 71 -10.08 -8.07 -32.70
CA MET A 71 -9.25 -7.21 -33.54
C MET A 71 -7.95 -7.92 -33.94
N LEU A 72 -7.31 -8.63 -33.01
CA LEU A 72 -6.08 -9.38 -33.27
C LEU A 72 -6.32 -10.56 -34.23
N GLU A 73 -7.45 -11.26 -34.11
CA GLU A 73 -7.81 -12.34 -35.05
C GLU A 73 -8.00 -11.83 -36.48
N LYS A 74 -8.46 -10.59 -36.67
CA LYS A 74 -8.60 -9.97 -37.99
C LYS A 74 -7.28 -9.51 -38.61
N LEU A 75 -6.22 -9.39 -37.79
CA LEU A 75 -4.87 -9.04 -38.25
C LEU A 75 -4.01 -10.27 -38.57
N ARG A 76 -4.52 -11.47 -38.30
CA ARG A 76 -3.88 -12.74 -38.60
C ARG A 76 -4.36 -13.26 -39.95
#